data_AF-A0AA91YZX0-F1
#
_entry.id   AF-A0AA91YZX0-F1
#
_cell.length_a   1.000
_cell.length_b   1.000
_cell.length_c   1.000
_cell.angle_alpha   90.00
_cell.angle_beta   90.00
_cell.angle_gamma   90.00
#
_symmetry.space_group_name_H-M   'P 1'
#
loop_
_entity.id
_entity.type
_entity.pdbx_description
1 polymer ?
#
loop_
_entity_poly.entity_id
_entity_poly.type
_entity_poly.pdbx_seq_one_letter_code
_entity_poly.pdbx_strand_id
1 'polypeptide(L)'
;EEAKILEEQRQKEIIEKKKSLLYEYYKEENWELVLEEDLNLEERLYLAVILRGSLSENTHYIEPLEKIGGKIAPTLEFEREIINTLTSRRILVPNLMSNVNDFEVEFLSEDEKEYKINFYIYKVHYRLNVMSEDGNYDAMIKRLMYPTLNDDEDYNNFCYEMWKKVALNECLQYLLYQMDKVGYTFSPGEKTIRVFEELLEHYSVSQIFSVIYRSVANSTQRYQAKEITKIHAQNSVISACESFGQRAVAQRWNLSYYARLKDLPETYISNVLFTSIMHIAELGFSEKPTPNF
;
A
#
# COMPACT_ATOMS: atom_id res chain seq x y z
N GLU A 1 42.79 9.13 -22.47
CA GLU A 1 42.98 8.98 -21.01
C GLU A 1 42.54 10.24 -20.26
N GLU A 2 43.05 11.42 -20.63
CA GLU A 2 42.66 12.72 -20.05
C GLU A 2 41.15 13.02 -20.09
N ALA A 3 40.46 12.77 -21.22
CA ALA A 3 39.01 12.98 -21.32
C ALA A 3 38.20 12.10 -20.34
N LYS A 4 38.72 10.91 -19.99
CA LYS A 4 38.09 10.02 -19.03
C LYS A 4 38.28 10.52 -17.60
N ILE A 5 39.48 11.01 -17.29
CA ILE A 5 39.79 11.61 -15.98
C ILE A 5 38.96 12.88 -15.75
N LEU A 6 38.81 13.73 -16.78
CA LEU A 6 38.01 14.95 -16.71
C LEU A 6 36.52 14.65 -16.49
N GLU A 7 35.96 13.66 -17.20
CA GLU A 7 34.57 13.25 -16.98
C GLU A 7 34.37 12.66 -15.58
N GLU A 8 35.31 11.85 -15.08
CA GLU A 8 35.25 11.31 -13.71
C GLU A 8 35.31 12.42 -12.64
N GLN A 9 36.12 13.45 -12.85
CA GLN A 9 36.16 14.63 -11.96
C GLN A 9 34.84 15.38 -11.98
N ARG A 10 34.29 15.65 -13.17
CA ARG A 10 32.99 16.33 -13.32
C ARG A 10 31.86 15.56 -12.63
N GLN A 11 31.82 14.24 -12.78
CA GLN A 11 30.80 13.41 -12.12
C GLN A 11 30.94 13.44 -10.59
N LYS A 12 32.17 13.45 -10.06
CA LYS A 12 32.40 13.58 -8.62
C LYS A 12 31.91 14.92 -8.07
N GLU A 13 32.23 16.02 -8.75
CA GLU A 13 31.77 17.37 -8.36
C GLU A 13 30.23 17.46 -8.35
N ILE A 14 29.57 16.88 -9.35
CA ILE A 14 28.09 16.82 -9.40
C ILE A 14 27.53 16.04 -8.21
N ILE A 15 28.11 14.89 -7.89
CA ILE A 15 27.68 14.05 -6.75
C ILE A 15 27.91 14.78 -5.42
N GLU A 16 29.05 15.45 -5.24
CA GLU A 16 29.37 16.22 -4.03
C GLU A 16 28.42 17.40 -3.85
N LYS A 17 28.15 18.16 -4.91
CA LYS A 17 27.16 19.24 -4.89
C LYS A 17 25.78 18.72 -4.49
N LYS A 18 25.35 17.59 -5.08
CA LYS A 18 24.08 16.94 -4.74
C LYS A 18 24.03 16.49 -3.28
N LYS A 19 25.12 15.89 -2.76
CA LYS A 19 25.22 15.51 -1.33
C LYS A 19 25.04 16.72 -0.42
N SER A 20 25.73 17.81 -0.71
CA SER A 20 25.64 19.04 0.09
C SER A 20 24.22 19.61 0.08
N LEU A 21 23.55 19.64 -1.09
CA LEU A 21 22.16 20.08 -1.19
C LEU A 21 21.20 19.18 -0.39
N LEU A 22 21.35 17.86 -0.50
CA LEU A 22 20.54 16.92 0.26
C LEU A 22 20.76 17.06 1.77
N TYR A 23 22.02 17.24 2.20
CA TYR A 23 22.36 17.50 3.60
C TYR A 23 21.67 18.77 4.12
N GLU A 24 21.81 19.89 3.41
CA GLU A 24 21.17 21.14 3.80
C GLU A 24 19.65 21.03 3.83
N TYR A 25 19.04 20.27 2.91
CA TYR A 25 17.58 20.13 2.88
C TYR A 25 17.03 19.20 3.97
N TYR A 26 17.68 18.05 4.20
CA TYR A 26 17.17 16.99 5.08
C TYR A 26 17.78 16.98 6.49
N LYS A 27 18.68 17.89 6.83
CA LYS A 27 19.17 18.06 8.21
C LYS A 27 18.01 18.29 9.18
N GLU A 28 18.12 17.72 10.38
CA GLU A 28 16.99 17.62 11.29
C GLU A 28 16.47 18.98 11.75
N GLU A 29 17.36 19.98 11.89
CA GLU A 29 16.98 21.32 12.36
C GLU A 29 16.06 22.07 11.40
N ASN A 30 15.97 21.62 10.15
CA ASN A 30 15.11 22.24 9.14
C ASN A 30 13.68 21.67 9.11
N TRP A 31 13.40 20.64 9.91
CA TRP A 31 12.12 19.95 9.89
C TRP A 31 11.42 20.12 11.23
N GLU A 32 10.25 20.74 11.19
CA GLU A 32 9.33 20.75 12.33
C GLU A 32 8.80 19.33 12.56
N LEU A 33 8.92 18.86 13.80
CA LEU A 33 8.44 17.54 14.20
C LEU A 33 6.91 17.55 14.27
N VAL A 34 6.28 16.47 13.80
CA VAL A 34 4.84 16.25 13.97
C VAL A 34 4.60 15.79 15.41
N LEU A 35 3.66 16.38 16.13
CA LEU A 35 3.34 15.90 17.48
C LEU A 35 2.65 14.54 17.40
N GLU A 36 3.01 13.62 18.31
CA GLU A 36 2.39 12.28 18.38
C GLU A 36 0.85 12.37 18.52
N GLU A 37 0.37 13.33 19.31
CA GLU A 37 -1.07 13.59 19.54
C GLU A 37 -1.82 14.11 18.29
N ASP A 38 -1.10 14.69 17.32
CA ASP A 38 -1.69 15.21 16.08
C ASP A 38 -1.92 14.12 15.02
N LEU A 39 -1.47 12.88 15.28
CA LEU A 39 -1.62 11.77 14.35
C LEU A 39 -3.06 11.26 14.33
N ASN A 40 -3.70 11.32 13.16
CA ASN A 40 -5.05 10.79 13.00
C ASN A 40 -5.06 9.24 12.94
N LEU A 41 -6.25 8.65 12.97
CA LEU A 41 -6.44 7.19 12.95
C LEU A 41 -5.76 6.51 11.74
N GLU A 42 -5.86 7.12 10.56
CA GLU A 42 -5.26 6.61 9.32
C GLU A 42 -3.73 6.66 9.38
N GLU A 43 -3.17 7.79 9.80
CA GLU A 43 -1.72 7.98 9.97
C GLU A 43 -1.15 7.00 10.98
N ARG A 44 -1.83 6.79 12.12
CA ARG A 44 -1.45 5.81 13.15
C ARG A 44 -1.44 4.38 12.60
N LEU A 45 -2.46 3.99 11.84
CA LEU A 45 -2.50 2.68 11.18
C LEU A 45 -1.37 2.51 10.16
N TYR A 46 -1.21 3.48 9.24
CA TYR A 46 -0.20 3.43 8.19
C TYR A 46 1.22 3.42 8.76
N LEU A 47 1.46 4.17 9.84
CA LEU A 47 2.74 4.18 10.50
C LEU A 47 3.03 2.84 11.18
N ALA A 48 2.05 2.24 11.86
CA ALA A 48 2.18 0.90 12.43
C ALA A 48 2.53 -0.16 11.37
N VAL A 49 1.95 -0.05 10.17
CA VAL A 49 2.27 -0.90 9.00
C VAL A 49 3.73 -0.75 8.58
N ILE A 50 4.21 0.47 8.40
CA ILE A 50 5.59 0.72 7.96
C ILE A 50 6.61 0.31 9.04
N LEU A 51 6.37 0.68 10.30
CA LEU A 51 7.30 0.39 11.38
C LEU A 51 7.44 -1.12 11.62
N ARG A 52 6.35 -1.87 11.62
CA ARG A 52 6.42 -3.33 11.77
C ARG A 52 7.05 -4.05 10.58
N GLY A 53 6.99 -3.44 9.39
CA GLY A 53 7.55 -4.04 8.18
C GLY A 53 9.03 -3.73 7.95
N SER A 54 9.51 -2.56 8.38
CA SER A 54 10.81 -2.04 7.91
C SER A 54 11.58 -1.18 8.93
N LEU A 55 11.15 -1.07 10.18
CA LEU A 55 11.94 -0.40 11.21
C LEU A 55 13.25 -1.17 11.45
N SER A 56 14.38 -0.45 11.54
CA SER A 56 15.67 -1.05 11.85
C SER A 56 15.67 -1.66 13.25
N GLU A 57 16.52 -2.66 13.48
CA GLU A 57 16.68 -3.31 14.80
C GLU A 57 17.08 -2.33 15.92
N ASN A 58 17.82 -1.27 15.56
CA ASN A 58 18.17 -0.22 16.50
C ASN A 58 17.11 0.88 16.62
N THR A 59 15.99 0.78 15.89
CA THR A 59 14.84 1.71 15.86
C THR A 59 15.12 3.15 15.42
N HIS A 60 16.32 3.47 14.93
CA HIS A 60 16.68 4.84 14.56
C HIS A 60 16.28 5.23 13.13
N TYR A 61 16.03 4.25 12.26
CA TYR A 61 15.70 4.51 10.87
C TYR A 61 14.82 3.39 10.31
N ILE A 62 14.19 3.65 9.19
CA ILE A 62 13.36 2.69 8.48
C ILE A 62 14.11 2.30 7.22
N GLU A 63 14.36 1.00 7.06
CA GLU A 63 15.02 0.42 5.91
C GLU A 63 14.21 0.67 4.62
N PRO A 64 14.85 0.65 3.44
CA PRO A 64 14.16 0.80 2.17
C PRO A 64 12.99 -0.19 2.03
N LEU A 65 11.82 0.34 1.69
CA LEU A 65 10.57 -0.42 1.66
C LEU A 65 10.59 -1.54 0.59
N GLU A 66 11.48 -1.47 -0.40
CA GLU A 66 11.70 -2.55 -1.36
C GLU A 66 12.31 -3.82 -0.74
N LYS A 67 12.91 -3.73 0.45
CA LYS A 67 13.54 -4.86 1.16
C LYS A 67 12.59 -5.63 2.08
N ILE A 68 11.34 -5.18 2.23
CA ILE A 68 10.37 -5.81 3.14
C ILE A 68 10.10 -7.26 2.71
N GLY A 69 10.09 -8.19 3.66
CA GLY A 69 9.87 -9.64 3.42
C GLY A 69 8.44 -10.04 2.99
N GLY A 70 7.57 -9.07 2.72
CA GLY A 70 6.16 -9.25 2.40
C GLY A 70 5.62 -8.05 1.60
N LYS A 71 4.29 -7.91 1.51
CA LYS A 71 3.64 -6.79 0.83
C LYS A 71 3.03 -5.83 1.85
N ILE A 72 3.27 -4.53 1.67
CA ILE A 72 2.69 -3.49 2.53
C ILE A 72 1.16 -3.50 2.36
N ALA A 73 0.70 -3.54 1.11
CA ALA A 73 -0.72 -3.55 0.76
C ALA A 73 -1.03 -4.53 -0.40
N PRO A 74 -2.31 -4.87 -0.64
CA PRO A 74 -2.68 -5.80 -1.70
C PRO A 74 -2.38 -5.29 -3.12
N THR A 75 -2.47 -3.97 -3.34
CA THR A 75 -2.20 -3.31 -4.63
C THR A 75 -1.09 -2.29 -4.50
N LEU A 76 -0.40 -1.98 -5.62
CA LEU A 76 0.66 -0.97 -5.64
C LEU A 76 0.09 0.44 -5.43
N GLU A 77 -1.12 0.69 -5.91
CA GLU A 77 -1.82 1.95 -5.73
C GLU A 77 -2.07 2.23 -4.25
N PHE A 78 -2.55 1.23 -3.49
CA PHE A 78 -2.79 1.38 -2.05
C PHE A 78 -1.47 1.46 -1.27
N GLU A 79 -0.45 0.70 -1.67
CA GLU A 79 0.89 0.81 -1.08
C GLU A 79 1.49 2.22 -1.25
N ARG A 80 1.38 2.80 -2.45
CA ARG A 80 1.79 4.19 -2.71
C ARG A 80 1.00 5.17 -1.88
N GLU A 81 -0.30 4.96 -1.72
CA GLU A 81 -1.14 5.81 -0.89
C GLU A 81 -0.64 5.86 0.55
N ILE A 82 -0.38 4.70 1.17
CA ILE A 82 0.18 4.60 2.53
C ILE A 82 1.47 5.43 2.67
N ILE A 83 2.41 5.23 1.74
CA ILE A 83 3.72 5.91 1.79
C ILE A 83 3.56 7.42 1.52
N ASN A 84 2.72 7.81 0.57
CA ASN A 84 2.48 9.21 0.21
C ASN A 84 1.75 9.96 1.32
N THR A 85 0.81 9.35 2.02
CA THR A 85 0.14 9.96 3.18
C THR A 85 1.18 10.31 4.25
N LEU A 86 2.04 9.35 4.62
CA LEU A 86 3.05 9.58 5.65
C LEU A 86 4.14 10.58 5.24
N THR A 87 4.57 10.57 3.98
CA THR A 87 5.61 11.49 3.49
C THR A 87 5.09 12.89 3.22
N SER A 88 3.87 13.04 2.68
CA SER A 88 3.24 14.36 2.47
C SER A 88 2.92 15.07 3.78
N ARG A 89 2.59 14.30 4.83
CA ARG A 89 2.40 14.79 6.20
C ARG A 89 3.71 14.98 6.96
N ARG A 90 4.85 14.72 6.32
CA ARG A 90 6.20 14.84 6.90
C ARG A 90 6.37 13.98 8.17
N ILE A 91 5.63 12.89 8.29
CA ILE A 91 5.79 11.90 9.36
C ILE A 91 7.00 11.01 9.04
N LEU A 92 7.13 10.63 7.77
CA LEU A 92 8.31 9.96 7.23
C LEU A 92 9.10 10.95 6.36
N VAL A 93 10.38 11.08 6.66
CA VAL A 93 11.31 11.95 5.93
C VAL A 93 12.48 11.12 5.44
N PRO A 94 12.95 11.27 4.19
CA PRO A 94 14.16 10.60 3.73
C PRO A 94 15.34 10.84 4.68
N ASN A 95 16.03 9.76 5.04
CA ASN A 95 17.20 9.79 5.89
C ASN A 95 18.46 10.03 5.03
N LEU A 96 19.38 10.86 5.54
CA LEU A 96 20.65 11.20 4.90
C LEU A 96 21.59 10.01 4.66
N MET A 97 21.36 8.87 5.32
CA MET A 97 22.10 7.63 5.02
C MET A 97 21.70 6.96 3.69
N SER A 98 20.63 7.44 3.06
CA SER A 98 20.16 6.95 1.76
C SER A 98 21.19 7.15 0.66
N ASN A 99 21.14 6.32 -0.38
CA ASN A 99 22.03 6.52 -1.53
C ASN A 99 21.62 7.80 -2.26
N VAL A 100 22.61 8.65 -2.57
CA VAL A 100 22.43 9.91 -3.29
C VAL A 100 21.78 9.70 -4.66
N ASN A 101 21.97 8.54 -5.27
CA ASN A 101 21.35 8.19 -6.55
C ASN A 101 19.84 7.91 -6.44
N ASP A 102 19.30 7.75 -5.23
CA ASP A 102 17.86 7.56 -4.98
C ASP A 102 17.09 8.89 -4.85
N PHE A 103 17.76 10.00 -5.12
CA PHE A 103 17.17 11.35 -5.16
C PHE A 103 17.30 11.93 -6.56
N GLU A 104 16.38 12.81 -6.93
CA GLU A 104 16.43 13.62 -8.14
C GLU A 104 16.27 15.09 -7.75
N VAL A 105 17.22 15.93 -8.16
CA VAL A 105 17.20 17.37 -7.88
C VAL A 105 16.89 18.09 -9.19
N GLU A 106 15.76 18.77 -9.23
CA GLU A 106 15.32 19.60 -10.34
C GLU A 106 15.48 21.06 -9.94
N PHE A 107 16.34 21.79 -10.64
CA PHE A 107 16.50 23.24 -10.43
C PHE A 107 15.41 23.97 -11.22
N LEU A 108 14.63 24.78 -10.52
CA LEU A 108 13.50 25.53 -11.07
C LEU A 108 13.92 26.92 -11.57
N SER A 109 15.11 27.39 -11.19
CA SER A 109 15.69 28.67 -11.58
C SER A 109 17.09 28.51 -12.16
N GLU A 110 17.47 29.41 -13.08
CA GLU A 110 18.82 29.45 -13.69
C GLU A 110 19.92 29.77 -12.68
N ASP A 111 19.57 30.47 -11.58
CA ASP A 111 20.50 30.78 -10.50
C ASP A 111 20.61 29.64 -9.45
N GLU A 112 19.95 28.51 -9.70
CA GLU A 112 19.97 27.28 -8.90
C GLU A 112 19.55 27.46 -7.43
N LYS A 113 18.89 28.58 -7.09
CA LYS A 113 18.41 28.85 -5.73
C LYS A 113 17.09 28.17 -5.44
N GLU A 114 16.23 28.03 -6.43
CA GLU A 114 14.97 27.31 -6.32
C GLU A 114 15.15 25.91 -6.89
N TYR A 115 14.86 24.90 -6.09
CA TYR A 115 14.97 23.52 -6.49
C TYR A 115 13.88 22.67 -5.85
N LYS A 116 13.58 21.56 -6.50
CA LYS A 116 12.70 20.51 -6.00
C LYS A 116 13.48 19.22 -5.87
N ILE A 117 13.34 18.53 -4.74
CA ILE A 117 13.91 17.21 -4.53
C ILE A 117 12.79 16.19 -4.62
N ASN A 118 12.89 15.29 -5.61
CA ASN A 118 12.11 14.07 -5.67
C ASN A 118 12.98 12.90 -5.17
N PHE A 119 12.36 11.80 -4.79
CA PHE A 119 13.08 10.61 -4.36
C PHE A 119 12.31 9.34 -4.70
N TYR A 120 13.03 8.23 -4.85
CA TYR A 120 12.44 6.93 -5.09
C TYR A 120 11.89 6.36 -3.79
N ILE A 121 10.58 6.48 -3.58
CA ILE A 121 9.89 6.18 -2.31
C ILE A 121 10.14 4.77 -1.74
N TYR A 122 10.58 3.82 -2.57
CA TYR A 122 10.87 2.46 -2.15
C TYR A 122 12.34 2.19 -1.80
N LYS A 123 13.26 3.07 -2.24
CA LYS A 123 14.72 2.86 -2.18
C LYS A 123 15.41 3.63 -1.09
N VAL A 124 14.86 4.78 -0.71
CA VAL A 124 15.41 5.60 0.37
C VAL A 124 15.18 4.92 1.72
N HIS A 125 16.10 5.17 2.64
CA HIS A 125 15.85 4.97 4.06
C HIS A 125 15.00 6.15 4.55
N TYR A 126 14.14 5.92 5.54
CA TYR A 126 13.39 7.00 6.19
C TYR A 126 13.85 7.21 7.62
N ARG A 127 13.68 8.42 8.13
CA ARG A 127 13.65 8.73 9.56
C ARG A 127 12.24 9.09 9.96
N LEU A 128 11.90 8.78 11.20
CA LEU A 128 10.65 9.21 11.81
C LEU A 128 10.80 10.68 12.23
N ASN A 129 9.86 11.52 11.82
CA ASN A 129 9.82 12.94 12.16
C ASN A 129 8.61 13.24 13.07
N VAL A 130 8.54 12.49 14.17
CA VAL A 130 7.47 12.59 15.18
C VAL A 130 8.09 12.92 16.53
N MET A 131 7.49 13.89 17.23
CA MET A 131 7.84 14.26 18.60
C MET A 131 7.01 13.42 19.58
N SER A 132 7.71 12.78 20.52
CA SER A 132 7.10 12.03 21.61
C SER A 132 6.38 12.95 22.58
N GLU A 133 5.15 12.57 22.98
CA GLU A 133 4.32 13.32 23.93
C GLU A 133 4.95 13.43 25.34
N ASP A 134 5.74 12.42 25.72
CA ASP A 134 6.30 12.21 27.06
C ASP A 134 7.84 12.35 27.10
N GLY A 135 8.45 12.76 25.97
CA GLY A 135 9.90 12.85 25.81
C GLY A 135 10.62 11.50 25.80
N ASN A 136 9.88 10.37 25.74
CA ASN A 136 10.42 9.02 25.71
C ASN A 136 10.29 8.40 24.30
N TYR A 137 11.41 8.42 23.57
CA TYR A 137 11.47 7.91 22.19
C TYR A 137 11.11 6.43 22.07
N ASP A 138 11.65 5.57 22.93
CA ASP A 138 11.42 4.12 22.85
C ASP A 138 9.95 3.78 23.17
N ALA A 139 9.35 4.50 24.13
CA ALA A 139 7.94 4.37 24.44
C ALA A 139 7.05 4.82 23.28
N MET A 140 7.38 5.96 22.65
CA MET A 140 6.71 6.44 21.44
C MET A 140 6.79 5.40 20.32
N ILE A 141 7.96 4.87 19.99
CA ILE A 141 8.10 3.82 18.95
C ILE A 141 7.17 2.64 19.23
N LYS A 142 7.10 2.19 20.49
CA LYS A 142 6.19 1.10 20.87
C LYS A 142 4.72 1.48 20.66
N ARG A 143 4.30 2.69 21.05
CA ARG A 143 2.91 3.17 20.83
C ARG A 143 2.58 3.30 19.35
N LEU A 144 3.50 3.79 18.53
CA LEU A 144 3.31 3.92 17.09
C LEU A 144 3.31 2.57 16.36
N MET A 145 4.08 1.58 16.84
CA MET A 145 4.02 0.21 16.32
C MET A 145 2.72 -0.48 16.73
N TYR A 146 2.22 -0.27 17.94
CA TYR A 146 1.04 -0.95 18.49
C TYR A 146 0.00 0.08 18.98
N PRO A 147 -0.61 0.84 18.05
CA PRO A 147 -1.49 1.95 18.44
C PRO A 147 -2.78 1.41 19.05
N THR A 148 -3.22 2.08 20.13
CA THR A 148 -4.54 1.88 20.72
C THR A 148 -5.47 2.92 20.11
N LEU A 149 -6.43 2.48 19.31
CA LEU A 149 -7.33 3.37 18.54
C LEU A 149 -8.79 3.33 19.03
N ASN A 150 -9.14 2.36 19.88
CA ASN A 150 -10.51 2.10 20.30
C ASN A 150 -11.11 3.16 21.23
N ASP A 151 -10.28 4.07 21.74
CA ASP A 151 -10.72 5.20 22.57
C ASP A 151 -11.15 6.41 21.73
N ASP A 152 -10.84 6.45 20.43
CA ASP A 152 -11.28 7.50 19.51
C ASP A 152 -12.77 7.37 19.15
N GLU A 153 -13.51 8.48 19.15
CA GLU A 153 -14.96 8.49 18.85
C GLU A 153 -15.28 7.91 17.46
N ASP A 154 -14.41 8.14 16.47
CA ASP A 154 -14.58 7.69 15.09
C ASP A 154 -14.03 6.27 14.82
N TYR A 155 -13.52 5.57 15.83
CA TYR A 155 -12.84 4.27 15.69
C TYR A 155 -13.64 3.25 14.85
N ASN A 156 -14.92 3.02 15.20
CA ASN A 156 -15.73 2.02 14.53
C ASN A 156 -15.97 2.37 13.05
N ASN A 157 -16.23 3.65 12.76
CA ASN A 157 -16.45 4.11 11.40
C ASN A 157 -15.15 4.03 10.58
N PHE A 158 -14.03 4.44 11.16
CA PHE A 158 -12.71 4.31 10.56
C PHE A 158 -12.38 2.84 10.23
N CYS A 159 -12.53 1.93 11.19
CA CYS A 159 -12.26 0.52 10.99
C CYS A 159 -13.17 -0.10 9.92
N TYR A 160 -14.45 0.27 9.88
CA TYR A 160 -15.37 -0.20 8.86
C TYR A 160 -14.98 0.27 7.45
N GLU A 161 -14.71 1.56 7.26
CA GLU A 161 -14.31 2.11 5.96
C GLU A 161 -12.95 1.56 5.50
N MET A 162 -12.00 1.43 6.44
CA MET A 162 -10.71 0.83 6.14
C MET A 162 -10.82 -0.67 5.82
N TRP A 163 -11.71 -1.41 6.48
CA TRP A 163 -12.00 -2.80 6.13
C TRP A 163 -12.54 -2.90 4.70
N LYS A 164 -13.51 -2.07 4.31
CA LYS A 164 -14.01 -2.03 2.92
C LYS A 164 -12.88 -1.78 1.93
N LYS A 165 -12.00 -0.83 2.22
CA LYS A 165 -10.86 -0.48 1.37
C LYS A 165 -9.85 -1.62 1.23
N VAL A 166 -9.47 -2.26 2.33
CA VAL A 166 -8.58 -3.43 2.33
C VAL A 166 -9.23 -4.57 1.53
N ALA A 167 -10.49 -4.88 1.81
CA ALA A 167 -11.23 -5.95 1.15
C ALA A 167 -11.36 -5.75 -0.37
N LEU A 168 -11.63 -4.52 -0.81
CA LEU A 168 -11.66 -4.16 -2.22
C LEU A 168 -10.30 -4.42 -2.88
N ASN A 169 -9.22 -3.95 -2.26
CA ASN A 169 -7.88 -4.12 -2.80
C ASN A 169 -7.44 -5.59 -2.83
N GLU A 170 -7.85 -6.41 -1.86
CA GLU A 170 -7.61 -7.87 -1.90
C GLU A 170 -8.38 -8.55 -3.04
N CYS A 171 -9.62 -8.13 -3.31
CA CYS A 171 -10.39 -8.62 -4.45
C CYS A 171 -9.73 -8.25 -5.80
N LEU A 172 -9.23 -7.02 -5.92
CA LEU A 172 -8.52 -6.55 -7.11
C LEU A 172 -7.19 -7.28 -7.30
N GLN A 173 -6.43 -7.50 -6.24
CA GLN A 173 -5.19 -8.28 -6.27
C GLN A 173 -5.45 -9.70 -6.79
N TYR A 174 -6.47 -10.37 -6.25
CA TYR A 174 -6.81 -11.73 -6.68
C TYR A 174 -7.33 -11.77 -8.11
N LEU A 175 -8.15 -10.81 -8.53
CA LEU A 175 -8.57 -10.68 -9.92
C LEU A 175 -7.37 -10.58 -10.86
N LEU A 176 -6.44 -9.67 -10.58
CA LEU A 176 -5.27 -9.47 -11.42
C LEU A 176 -4.39 -10.72 -11.48
N TYR A 177 -4.18 -11.38 -10.34
CA TYR A 177 -3.49 -12.66 -10.28
C TYR A 177 -4.17 -13.73 -11.16
N GLN A 178 -5.50 -13.87 -11.08
CA GLN A 178 -6.23 -14.87 -11.89
C GLN A 178 -6.21 -14.54 -13.39
N MET A 179 -6.32 -13.26 -13.75
CA MET A 179 -6.24 -12.81 -15.13
C MET A 179 -4.84 -13.08 -15.70
N ASP A 180 -3.79 -12.70 -14.98
CA ASP A 180 -2.40 -12.92 -15.41
C ASP A 180 -2.09 -14.41 -15.60
N LYS A 181 -2.57 -15.26 -14.68
CA LYS A 181 -2.39 -16.72 -14.74
C LYS A 181 -2.92 -17.37 -16.03
N VAL A 182 -3.95 -16.80 -16.65
CA VAL A 182 -4.49 -17.26 -17.94
C VAL A 182 -3.97 -16.44 -19.15
N GLY A 183 -2.97 -15.60 -18.92
CA GLY A 183 -2.33 -14.75 -19.92
C GLY A 183 -3.20 -13.56 -20.34
N TYR A 184 -4.09 -13.09 -19.48
CA TYR A 184 -4.93 -11.93 -19.73
C TYR A 184 -4.29 -10.65 -19.23
N THR A 185 -4.24 -9.64 -20.09
CA THR A 185 -3.80 -8.29 -19.73
C THR A 185 -5.02 -7.49 -19.34
N PHE A 186 -5.09 -7.06 -18.08
CA PHE A 186 -6.24 -6.35 -17.55
C PHE A 186 -5.78 -5.21 -16.63
N SER A 187 -6.47 -4.08 -16.73
CA SER A 187 -6.29 -2.93 -15.85
C SER A 187 -7.67 -2.56 -15.28
N PRO A 188 -7.88 -2.59 -13.97
CA PRO A 188 -9.17 -2.28 -13.37
C PRO A 188 -9.52 -0.81 -13.60
N GLY A 189 -10.69 -0.54 -14.18
CA GLY A 189 -11.27 0.81 -14.26
C GLY A 189 -12.42 1.01 -13.26
N GLU A 190 -13.06 2.18 -13.28
CA GLU A 190 -14.17 2.52 -12.37
C GLU A 190 -15.29 1.48 -12.34
N LYS A 191 -15.66 0.92 -13.50
CA LYS A 191 -16.68 -0.15 -13.56
C LYS A 191 -16.28 -1.34 -12.69
N THR A 192 -14.99 -1.72 -12.71
CA THR A 192 -14.50 -2.87 -11.96
C THR A 192 -14.58 -2.61 -10.47
N ILE A 193 -14.18 -1.41 -10.04
CA ILE A 193 -14.25 -0.95 -8.65
C ILE A 193 -15.69 -1.05 -8.14
N ARG A 194 -16.64 -0.42 -8.85
CA ARG A 194 -18.07 -0.43 -8.46
C ARG A 194 -18.67 -1.83 -8.36
N VAL A 195 -18.28 -2.74 -9.26
CA VAL A 195 -18.74 -4.13 -9.20
C VAL A 195 -18.26 -4.80 -7.91
N PHE A 196 -16.98 -4.65 -7.53
CA PHE A 196 -16.49 -5.29 -6.31
C PHE A 196 -16.96 -4.61 -5.03
N GLU A 197 -17.15 -3.30 -5.02
CA GLU A 197 -17.79 -2.59 -3.91
C GLU A 197 -19.20 -3.14 -3.67
N GLU A 198 -20.02 -3.27 -4.71
CA GLU A 198 -21.37 -3.84 -4.62
C GLU A 198 -21.35 -5.30 -4.12
N LEU A 199 -20.37 -6.11 -4.56
CA LEU A 199 -20.25 -7.49 -4.07
C LEU A 199 -19.86 -7.54 -2.58
N LEU A 200 -19.03 -6.63 -2.11
CA LEU A 200 -18.56 -6.55 -0.72
C LEU A 200 -19.67 -6.16 0.26
N GLU A 201 -20.74 -5.52 -0.19
CA GLU A 201 -21.94 -5.28 0.64
C GLU A 201 -22.63 -6.60 1.04
N HIS A 202 -22.40 -7.67 0.28
CA HIS A 202 -23.11 -8.94 0.43
C HIS A 202 -22.22 -10.13 0.80
N TYR A 203 -20.95 -10.12 0.39
CA TYR A 203 -20.06 -11.27 0.49
C TYR A 203 -18.68 -10.88 1.03
N SER A 204 -18.00 -11.82 1.66
CA SER A 204 -16.61 -11.65 2.09
C SER A 204 -15.63 -11.74 0.94
N VAL A 205 -14.38 -11.30 1.18
CA VAL A 205 -13.28 -11.44 0.21
C VAL A 205 -13.11 -12.90 -0.19
N SER A 206 -13.12 -13.80 0.78
CA SER A 206 -13.04 -15.25 0.58
C SER A 206 -14.12 -15.79 -0.37
N GLN A 207 -15.35 -15.29 -0.28
CA GLN A 207 -16.44 -15.68 -1.18
C GLN A 207 -16.31 -15.03 -2.56
N ILE A 208 -15.90 -13.77 -2.62
CA ILE A 208 -15.68 -13.05 -3.89
C ILE A 208 -14.55 -13.71 -4.70
N PHE A 209 -13.53 -14.27 -4.06
CA PHE A 209 -12.51 -15.07 -4.74
C PHE A 209 -13.13 -16.24 -5.53
N SER A 210 -14.15 -16.91 -4.98
CA SER A 210 -14.86 -17.98 -5.70
C SER A 210 -15.58 -17.46 -6.96
N VAL A 211 -16.15 -16.25 -6.89
CA VAL A 211 -16.81 -15.57 -8.01
C VAL A 211 -15.79 -15.24 -9.09
N ILE A 212 -14.66 -14.65 -8.71
CA ILE A 212 -13.58 -14.28 -9.63
C ILE A 212 -13.05 -15.53 -10.33
N TYR A 213 -12.69 -16.56 -9.56
CA TYR A 213 -12.15 -17.81 -10.10
C TYR A 213 -13.10 -18.42 -11.15
N ARG A 214 -14.39 -18.52 -10.82
CA ARG A 214 -15.40 -19.08 -11.73
C ARG A 214 -15.56 -18.25 -13.00
N SER A 215 -15.57 -16.93 -12.88
CA SER A 215 -15.70 -16.01 -14.02
C SER A 215 -14.51 -16.10 -14.98
N VAL A 216 -13.28 -16.14 -14.44
CA VAL A 216 -12.06 -16.31 -15.24
C VAL A 216 -12.01 -17.69 -15.90
N ALA A 217 -12.33 -18.76 -15.17
CA ALA A 217 -12.35 -20.13 -15.69
C ALA A 217 -13.35 -20.29 -16.85
N ASN A 218 -14.58 -19.81 -16.68
CA ASN A 218 -15.61 -19.88 -17.74
C ASN A 218 -15.20 -19.08 -18.98
N SER A 219 -14.67 -17.87 -18.78
CA SER A 219 -14.21 -17.02 -19.89
C SER A 219 -13.08 -17.69 -20.67
N THR A 220 -12.12 -18.28 -19.96
CA THR A 220 -10.99 -19.01 -20.54
C THR A 220 -11.46 -20.25 -21.28
N GLN A 221 -12.41 -21.01 -20.73
CA GLN A 221 -12.97 -22.19 -21.40
C GLN A 221 -13.60 -21.82 -22.75
N ARG A 222 -14.40 -20.76 -22.81
CA ARG A 222 -15.02 -20.29 -24.07
C ARG A 222 -13.99 -19.82 -25.09
N TYR A 223 -12.92 -19.16 -24.63
CA TYR A 223 -11.80 -18.80 -25.48
C TYR A 223 -11.10 -20.04 -26.07
N GLN A 224 -10.79 -21.03 -25.23
CA GLN A 224 -10.13 -22.27 -25.67
C GLN A 224 -11.02 -23.10 -26.62
N ALA A 225 -12.33 -23.06 -26.43
CA ALA A 225 -13.31 -23.64 -27.34
C ALA A 225 -13.47 -22.87 -28.67
N LYS A 226 -12.74 -21.77 -28.86
CA LYS A 226 -12.80 -20.88 -30.03
C LYS A 226 -14.18 -20.23 -30.25
N GLU A 227 -15.00 -20.14 -29.22
CA GLU A 227 -16.30 -19.47 -29.27
C GLU A 227 -16.16 -17.94 -29.29
N ILE A 228 -15.12 -17.43 -28.62
CA ILE A 228 -14.87 -16.01 -28.44
C ILE A 228 -13.39 -15.69 -28.61
N THR A 229 -13.09 -14.44 -28.96
CA THR A 229 -11.70 -13.96 -29.05
C THR A 229 -11.11 -13.76 -27.65
N LYS A 230 -9.78 -13.73 -27.54
CA LYS A 230 -9.07 -13.46 -26.29
C LYS A 230 -9.50 -12.12 -25.66
N ILE A 231 -9.63 -11.07 -26.48
CA ILE A 231 -10.07 -9.74 -26.05
C ILE A 231 -11.51 -9.79 -25.52
N HIS A 232 -12.40 -10.51 -26.21
CA HIS A 232 -13.78 -10.67 -25.74
C HIS A 232 -13.85 -11.44 -24.42
N ALA A 233 -13.05 -12.50 -24.29
CA ALA A 233 -12.92 -13.28 -23.07
C ALA A 233 -12.48 -12.38 -21.90
N GLN A 234 -11.39 -11.63 -22.07
CA GLN A 234 -10.89 -10.66 -21.09
C GLN A 234 -11.97 -9.69 -20.63
N ASN A 235 -12.63 -9.00 -21.57
CA ASN A 235 -13.63 -7.99 -21.27
C ASN A 235 -14.92 -8.59 -20.64
N SER A 236 -15.20 -9.87 -20.88
CA SER A 236 -16.38 -10.54 -20.33
C SER A 236 -16.26 -10.91 -18.85
N VAL A 237 -15.04 -11.00 -18.29
CA VAL A 237 -14.82 -11.47 -16.91
C VAL A 237 -15.55 -10.59 -15.89
N ILE A 238 -15.43 -9.27 -15.99
CA ILE A 238 -16.07 -8.35 -15.03
C ILE A 238 -17.59 -8.43 -15.12
N SER A 239 -18.13 -8.46 -16.34
CA SER A 239 -19.58 -8.60 -16.55
C SER A 239 -20.10 -9.96 -16.05
N ALA A 240 -19.26 -11.00 -16.11
CA ALA A 240 -19.57 -12.31 -15.54
C ALA A 240 -19.55 -12.29 -14.00
N CYS A 241 -18.59 -11.62 -13.36
CA CYS A 241 -18.57 -11.42 -11.92
C CYS A 241 -19.83 -10.69 -11.45
N GLU A 242 -20.16 -9.58 -12.10
CA GLU A 242 -21.35 -8.76 -11.83
C GLU A 242 -22.64 -9.61 -11.97
N SER A 243 -22.84 -10.26 -13.11
CA SER A 243 -24.04 -11.07 -13.37
C SER A 243 -24.15 -12.31 -12.48
N PHE A 244 -23.02 -12.90 -12.10
CA PHE A 244 -23.00 -14.03 -11.16
C PHE A 244 -23.36 -13.57 -9.76
N GLY A 245 -22.72 -12.50 -9.28
CA GLY A 245 -22.97 -11.95 -7.96
C GLY A 245 -24.40 -11.44 -7.78
N GLN A 246 -24.94 -10.69 -8.75
CA GLN A 246 -26.33 -10.24 -8.72
C GLN A 246 -27.33 -11.41 -8.61
N ARG A 247 -27.10 -12.49 -9.37
CA ARG A 247 -27.93 -13.71 -9.25
C ARG A 247 -27.77 -14.37 -7.89
N ALA A 248 -26.54 -14.45 -7.37
CA ALA A 248 -26.27 -15.01 -6.05
C ALA A 248 -27.00 -14.21 -4.96
N VAL A 249 -26.96 -12.88 -5.01
CA VAL A 249 -27.69 -12.00 -4.07
C VAL A 249 -29.20 -12.21 -4.18
N ALA A 250 -29.75 -12.13 -5.40
CA ALA A 250 -31.19 -12.25 -5.64
C ALA A 250 -31.75 -13.61 -5.17
N GLN A 251 -30.95 -14.67 -5.29
CA GLN A 251 -31.33 -16.03 -4.92
C GLN A 251 -30.81 -16.47 -3.55
N ARG A 252 -30.15 -15.57 -2.80
CA ARG A 252 -29.56 -15.82 -1.48
C ARG A 252 -28.65 -17.05 -1.45
N TRP A 253 -27.77 -17.17 -2.44
CA TRP A 253 -26.82 -18.26 -2.51
C TRP A 253 -25.80 -18.19 -1.38
N ASN A 254 -25.48 -19.34 -0.79
CA ASN A 254 -24.31 -19.47 0.07
C ASN A 254 -23.09 -19.79 -0.80
N LEU A 255 -22.26 -18.79 -1.05
CA LEU A 255 -21.06 -18.94 -1.88
C LEU A 255 -19.95 -19.66 -1.12
N SER A 256 -19.19 -20.48 -1.84
CA SER A 256 -18.04 -21.18 -1.29
C SER A 256 -16.94 -20.21 -0.87
N TYR A 257 -16.33 -20.49 0.28
CA TYR A 257 -15.17 -19.77 0.79
C TYR A 257 -13.89 -20.29 0.13
N TYR A 258 -13.01 -19.38 -0.25
CA TYR A 258 -11.65 -19.68 -0.69
C TYR A 258 -10.66 -19.22 0.37
N ALA A 259 -9.68 -20.07 0.70
CA ALA A 259 -8.57 -19.67 1.55
C ALA A 259 -7.64 -18.70 0.82
N ARG A 260 -6.86 -17.92 1.59
CA ARG A 260 -5.75 -17.13 1.04
C ARG A 260 -4.78 -18.05 0.30
N LEU A 261 -4.33 -17.61 -0.86
CA LEU A 261 -3.34 -18.34 -1.64
C LEU A 261 -1.95 -18.15 -1.04
N LYS A 262 -1.09 -19.17 -1.12
CA LYS A 262 0.32 -19.02 -0.73
C LYS A 262 1.03 -17.93 -1.55
N ASP A 263 0.64 -17.76 -2.81
CA ASP A 263 1.19 -16.75 -3.72
C ASP A 263 0.68 -15.33 -3.38
N LEU A 264 -0.44 -15.22 -2.65
CA LEU A 264 -1.05 -13.97 -2.22
C LEU A 264 -1.22 -14.01 -0.68
N PRO A 265 -0.11 -13.97 0.08
CA PRO A 265 -0.17 -14.01 1.53
C PRO A 265 -0.85 -12.74 2.08
N GLU A 266 -1.24 -12.80 3.36
CA GLU A 266 -1.75 -11.62 4.06
C GLU A 266 -0.73 -10.47 4.01
N THR A 267 -1.22 -9.27 3.74
CA THR A 267 -0.39 -8.05 3.65
C THR A 267 -0.26 -7.37 5.01
N TYR A 268 0.76 -6.53 5.21
CA TYR A 268 0.97 -5.85 6.48
C TYR A 268 -0.25 -4.98 6.87
N ILE A 269 -0.86 -4.25 5.93
CA ILE A 269 -2.08 -3.47 6.20
C ILE A 269 -3.23 -4.36 6.68
N SER A 270 -3.48 -5.50 6.04
CA SER A 270 -4.51 -6.46 6.46
C SER A 270 -4.20 -6.99 7.87
N ASN A 271 -2.95 -7.40 8.12
CA ASN A 271 -2.55 -7.98 9.39
C ASN A 271 -2.68 -6.97 10.55
N VAL A 272 -2.15 -5.76 10.38
CA VAL A 272 -2.18 -4.72 11.42
C VAL A 272 -3.63 -4.31 11.71
N LEU A 273 -4.42 -4.05 10.66
CA LEU A 273 -5.83 -3.67 10.82
C LEU A 273 -6.62 -4.76 11.54
N PHE A 274 -6.63 -5.98 11.01
CA PHE A 274 -7.53 -7.02 11.51
C PHE A 274 -7.05 -7.69 12.80
N THR A 275 -5.75 -7.92 12.95
CA THR A 275 -5.21 -8.63 14.12
C THR A 275 -4.95 -7.68 15.28
N SER A 276 -4.37 -6.51 14.99
CA SER A 276 -3.83 -5.64 16.05
C SER A 276 -4.76 -4.51 16.45
N ILE A 277 -5.53 -3.95 15.50
CA ILE A 277 -6.41 -2.82 15.77
C ILE A 277 -7.84 -3.30 16.05
N MET A 278 -8.38 -4.17 15.20
CA MET A 278 -9.77 -4.64 15.30
C MET A 278 -9.92 -5.93 16.12
N HIS A 279 -8.83 -6.68 16.31
CA HIS A 279 -8.83 -7.97 17.02
C HIS A 279 -9.79 -9.04 16.46
N ILE A 280 -10.07 -8.99 15.15
CA ILE A 280 -10.91 -9.96 14.43
C ILE A 280 -10.11 -10.98 13.61
N ALA A 281 -8.81 -10.74 13.40
CA ALA A 281 -7.88 -11.61 12.68
C ALA A 281 -8.45 -12.09 11.32
N GLU A 282 -8.49 -13.41 11.08
CA GLU A 282 -8.97 -14.02 9.83
C GLU A 282 -10.42 -13.67 9.47
N LEU A 283 -11.23 -13.22 10.44
CA LEU A 283 -12.60 -12.76 10.15
C LEU A 283 -12.61 -11.55 9.21
N GLY A 284 -11.55 -10.72 9.22
CA GLY A 284 -11.38 -9.63 8.26
C GLY A 284 -11.36 -10.09 6.79
N PHE A 285 -11.06 -11.37 6.55
CA PHE A 285 -11.04 -11.97 5.21
C PHE A 285 -12.26 -12.87 4.93
N SER A 286 -12.71 -13.61 5.94
CA SER A 286 -13.79 -14.58 5.82
C SER A 286 -15.18 -13.99 5.99
N GLU A 287 -15.31 -12.86 6.70
CA GLU A 287 -16.57 -12.13 6.86
C GLU A 287 -16.60 -10.91 5.93
N LYS A 288 -17.82 -10.45 5.63
CA LYS A 288 -17.98 -9.21 4.88
C LYS A 288 -17.72 -8.01 5.81
N PRO A 289 -17.27 -6.87 5.27
CA PRO A 289 -17.17 -5.65 6.07
C PRO A 289 -18.47 -5.35 6.79
N THR A 290 -18.39 -5.14 8.11
CA THR A 290 -19.55 -4.85 8.95
C THR A 290 -19.21 -3.73 9.95
N PRO A 291 -20.14 -2.79 10.22
CA PRO A 291 -19.91 -1.72 11.19
C PRO A 291 -19.83 -2.21 12.64
N ASN A 292 -20.48 -3.33 12.94
CA ASN A 292 -20.47 -3.97 14.26
C ASN A 292 -19.61 -5.23 14.15
N PHE A 293 -18.31 -5.08 14.39
CA PHE A 293 -17.32 -6.15 14.38
C PHE A 293 -16.91 -6.57 15.80
#